data_AF-A0A2W5FVJ6-F1
#
_entry.id   AF-A0A2W5FVJ6-F1
#
_cell.length_a   1.000
_cell.length_b   1.000
_cell.length_c   1.000
_cell.angle_alpha   90.00
_cell.angle_beta   90.00
_cell.angle_gamma   90.00
#
_symmetry.space_group_name_H-M   'P 1'
#
loop_
_entity.id
_entity.type
_entity.pdbx_description
1 polymer ?
#
loop_
_entity_poly.entity_id
_entity_poly.type
_entity_poly.pdbx_seq_one_letter_code
_entity_poly.pdbx_strand_id
1 'polypeptide(L)'
;MKHTLIRAALVALLAPALAQADQFQASGGIFNGNDYGTSYAGAGGYTPLSNQALGQVVDGGNNAFDAFGFYNAGTDGLSQTRQVELLSGNVYRFFDTFTNTGSTPITTTLNFFGNLGSDGDELVSVNSAGLIVSCTDDGAGSCTGQPVLALVSGNNGLGQAAITPDRYNVRYTVSLAAGQSLSLLNFAFLASDINGPTADDQALAASTGAQLLAAPRLEGLSEQQIAGIANYTVTPVPEPASWLLAAAGLGLLGLARRRPH
;
A
#
# COMPACT_ATOMS: atom_id res chain seq x y z
N MET A 1 -44.45 -13.94 53.09
CA MET A 1 -44.85 -14.96 52.08
C MET A 1 -44.86 -14.23 50.73
N LYS A 2 -43.89 -14.48 49.83
CA LYS A 2 -44.00 -15.46 48.72
C LYS A 2 -45.20 -15.10 47.82
N HIS A 3 -45.14 -14.78 46.52
CA HIS A 3 -44.22 -15.03 45.40
C HIS A 3 -44.70 -14.12 44.22
N THR A 4 -43.80 -13.49 43.45
CA THR A 4 -43.49 -13.76 42.01
C THR A 4 -44.69 -13.54 41.04
N LEU A 5 -44.64 -12.66 40.04
CA LEU A 5 -44.07 -12.94 38.71
C LEU A 5 -43.98 -11.65 37.86
N ILE A 6 -42.76 -11.19 37.57
CA ILE A 6 -42.47 -10.38 36.38
C ILE A 6 -42.00 -11.37 35.31
N ARG A 7 -42.75 -11.49 34.22
CA ARG A 7 -42.32 -12.16 32.99
C ARG A 7 -42.44 -11.15 31.86
N ALA A 8 -41.30 -10.66 31.40
CA ALA A 8 -41.14 -10.19 30.03
C ALA A 8 -39.73 -10.61 29.61
N ALA A 9 -39.68 -11.39 28.54
CA ALA A 9 -38.50 -12.04 28.02
C ALA A 9 -37.49 -11.02 27.49
N LEU A 10 -36.21 -11.24 27.80
CA LEU A 10 -35.11 -10.70 27.00
C LEU A 10 -34.30 -11.89 26.48
N VAL A 11 -34.72 -12.39 25.31
CA VAL A 11 -33.88 -13.23 24.45
C VAL A 11 -33.19 -12.26 23.48
N ALA A 12 -31.95 -11.89 23.79
CA ALA A 12 -31.01 -11.17 22.94
C ALA A 12 -29.63 -11.35 23.59
N LEU A 13 -28.55 -11.81 22.97
CA LEU A 13 -28.24 -12.07 21.58
C LEU A 13 -27.38 -13.34 21.53
N LEU A 14 -27.79 -14.34 20.76
CA LEU A 14 -26.86 -15.28 20.15
C LEU A 14 -26.47 -14.65 18.81
N ALA A 15 -25.51 -13.74 18.82
CA ALA A 15 -24.78 -13.46 17.60
C ALA A 15 -24.05 -14.75 17.25
N PRO A 16 -24.25 -15.35 16.06
CA PRO A 16 -23.32 -16.36 15.61
C PRO A 16 -21.98 -15.64 15.49
N ALA A 17 -21.00 -16.06 16.30
CA ALA A 17 -19.61 -15.85 15.94
C ALA A 17 -19.44 -16.62 14.63
N LEU A 18 -19.55 -15.91 13.50
CA LEU A 18 -19.08 -16.45 12.23
C LEU A 18 -17.61 -16.77 12.49
N ALA A 19 -17.29 -18.06 12.47
CA ALA A 19 -15.91 -18.51 12.50
C ALA A 19 -15.27 -17.94 11.24
N GLN A 20 -14.62 -16.78 11.38
CA GLN A 20 -13.75 -16.25 10.35
C GLN A 20 -12.61 -17.25 10.25
N ALA A 21 -12.46 -17.87 9.09
CA ALA A 21 -11.42 -18.86 8.87
C ALA A 21 -10.04 -18.22 9.12
N ASP A 22 -9.12 -19.03 9.65
CA ASP A 22 -7.78 -18.57 10.00
C ASP A 22 -7.02 -18.20 8.72
N GLN A 23 -6.81 -16.90 8.57
CA GLN A 23 -6.00 -16.35 7.48
C GLN A 23 -4.55 -16.82 7.63
N PHE A 24 -3.95 -17.16 6.49
CA PHE A 24 -2.51 -17.45 6.46
C PHE A 24 -1.71 -16.24 6.95
N GLN A 25 -0.46 -16.48 7.35
CA GLN A 25 0.49 -15.42 7.66
C GLN A 25 1.54 -15.36 6.57
N ALA A 26 1.64 -14.22 5.89
CA ALA A 26 2.64 -14.02 4.88
C ALA A 26 4.04 -14.11 5.51
N SER A 27 4.90 -14.92 4.90
CA SER A 27 6.33 -14.94 5.20
C SER A 27 7.03 -13.75 4.54
N GLY A 28 8.29 -13.53 4.93
CA GLY A 28 9.19 -12.68 4.15
C GLY A 28 9.28 -13.10 2.68
N GLY A 29 9.99 -12.31 1.89
CA GLY A 29 10.06 -12.44 0.44
C GLY A 29 10.61 -11.19 -0.23
N ILE A 30 10.87 -10.14 0.54
CA ILE A 30 11.44 -8.90 0.05
C ILE A 30 12.94 -9.11 -0.14
N PHE A 31 13.39 -9.05 -1.39
CA PHE A 31 14.78 -9.26 -1.76
C PHE A 31 15.66 -8.07 -1.37
N ASN A 32 16.74 -8.30 -0.61
CA ASN A 32 17.67 -7.22 -0.22
C ASN A 32 19.00 -7.22 -0.99
N GLY A 33 19.16 -8.17 -1.91
CA GLY A 33 20.34 -8.35 -2.73
C GLY A 33 21.19 -9.58 -2.40
N ASN A 34 21.03 -10.11 -1.18
CA ASN A 34 21.74 -11.30 -0.72
C ASN A 34 20.76 -12.40 -0.26
N ASP A 35 19.65 -12.01 0.34
CA ASP A 35 18.62 -12.90 0.85
C ASP A 35 17.22 -12.24 0.79
N TYR A 36 16.24 -12.89 1.42
CA TYR A 36 14.86 -12.46 1.47
C TYR A 36 14.43 -12.21 2.92
N GLY A 37 13.82 -11.06 3.16
CA GLY A 37 13.36 -10.64 4.48
C GLY A 37 11.93 -10.09 4.47
N THR A 38 11.56 -9.44 5.57
CA THR A 38 10.29 -8.73 5.73
C THR A 38 10.40 -7.23 5.49
N SER A 39 11.59 -6.72 5.20
CA SER A 39 11.80 -5.32 4.85
C SER A 39 13.05 -5.10 4.01
N TYR A 40 13.05 -3.98 3.29
CA TYR A 40 14.21 -3.46 2.58
C TYR A 40 14.18 -1.93 2.59
N ALA A 41 15.34 -1.31 2.81
CA ALA A 41 15.51 0.13 2.65
C ALA A 41 16.84 0.39 1.93
N GLY A 42 16.81 1.15 0.84
CA GLY A 42 18.01 1.42 0.06
C GLY A 42 17.71 1.95 -1.34
N ALA A 43 18.66 1.75 -2.25
CA ALA A 43 18.47 2.12 -3.65
C ALA A 43 17.40 1.24 -4.31
N GLY A 44 16.49 1.86 -5.05
CA GLY A 44 15.67 1.15 -6.05
C GLY A 44 16.25 1.36 -7.44
N GLY A 45 15.70 0.65 -8.45
CA GLY A 45 15.88 0.93 -9.89
C GLY A 45 17.32 1.13 -10.37
N TYR A 46 17.88 0.13 -11.07
CA TYR A 46 19.25 -0.01 -11.62
C TYR A 46 20.27 -0.75 -10.77
N THR A 47 19.98 -1.16 -9.53
CA THR A 47 20.95 -2.02 -8.83
C THR A 47 21.00 -3.39 -9.52
N PRO A 48 22.13 -3.77 -10.13
CA PRO A 48 22.17 -4.95 -10.97
C PRO A 48 22.28 -6.20 -10.10
N LEU A 49 21.26 -7.03 -10.13
CA LEU A 49 21.36 -8.43 -9.76
C LEU A 49 20.61 -9.17 -10.85
N SER A 50 21.34 -9.82 -11.76
CA SER A 50 20.80 -10.42 -12.98
C SER A 50 19.58 -11.26 -12.65
N ASN A 51 18.39 -10.72 -12.99
CA ASN A 51 17.04 -11.25 -12.79
C ASN A 51 16.29 -10.89 -11.48
N GLN A 52 16.80 -10.04 -10.60
CA GLN A 52 16.08 -9.63 -9.38
C GLN A 52 16.29 -8.16 -8.98
N ALA A 53 15.21 -7.38 -8.88
CA ALA A 53 15.28 -5.99 -8.43
C ALA A 53 15.28 -5.87 -6.90
N LEU A 54 16.10 -4.98 -6.34
CA LEU A 54 16.12 -4.73 -4.89
C LEU A 54 14.77 -4.25 -4.36
N GLY A 55 14.32 -4.85 -3.27
CA GLY A 55 13.04 -4.62 -2.62
C GLY A 55 11.83 -5.21 -3.34
N GLN A 56 12.00 -5.95 -4.44
CA GLN A 56 10.89 -6.72 -5.01
C GLN A 56 10.52 -7.88 -4.07
N VAL A 57 9.28 -8.36 -4.18
CA VAL A 57 8.81 -9.55 -3.47
C VAL A 57 8.91 -10.76 -4.40
N VAL A 58 9.56 -11.83 -3.94
CA VAL A 58 9.71 -13.12 -4.64
C VAL A 58 9.27 -14.23 -3.70
N ASP A 59 8.43 -15.14 -4.19
CA ASP A 59 7.80 -16.25 -3.47
C ASP A 59 7.07 -15.82 -2.17
N GLY A 60 6.81 -14.53 -2.03
CA GLY A 60 6.25 -13.95 -0.81
C GLY A 60 4.81 -14.37 -0.59
N GLY A 61 4.43 -14.49 0.68
CA GLY A 61 3.04 -14.65 1.05
C GLY A 61 2.36 -15.91 0.51
N ASN A 62 3.03 -17.07 0.64
CA ASN A 62 2.54 -18.36 0.14
C ASN A 62 2.56 -18.47 -1.40
N ASN A 63 3.71 -18.15 -2.01
CA ASN A 63 3.93 -18.19 -3.47
C ASN A 63 3.01 -17.26 -4.28
N ALA A 64 2.63 -16.12 -3.70
CA ALA A 64 1.73 -15.18 -4.36
C ALA A 64 2.42 -14.35 -5.47
N PHE A 65 3.76 -14.30 -5.51
CA PHE A 65 4.50 -13.45 -6.43
C PHE A 65 5.78 -14.13 -6.93
N ASP A 66 6.01 -14.17 -8.24
CA ASP A 66 7.32 -14.59 -8.77
C ASP A 66 8.34 -13.44 -8.79
N ALA A 67 7.85 -12.19 -8.92
CA ALA A 67 8.63 -10.96 -8.86
C ALA A 67 7.69 -9.76 -8.85
N PHE A 68 7.37 -9.23 -7.67
CA PHE A 68 6.40 -8.14 -7.53
C PHE A 68 6.99 -6.86 -6.94
N GLY A 69 6.54 -5.73 -7.48
CA GLY A 69 6.76 -4.42 -6.88
C GLY A 69 8.12 -3.83 -7.17
N PHE A 70 8.43 -3.64 -8.45
CA PHE A 70 9.60 -2.90 -8.91
C PHE A 70 9.26 -2.02 -10.12
N TYR A 71 10.16 -1.12 -10.51
CA TYR A 71 9.98 -0.28 -11.69
C TYR A 71 10.77 -0.85 -12.86
N ASN A 72 10.07 -1.26 -13.92
CA ASN A 72 10.70 -1.89 -15.10
C ASN A 72 10.89 -0.91 -16.28
N ALA A 73 10.47 0.35 -16.13
CA ALA A 73 10.62 1.40 -17.12
C ALA A 73 10.48 2.81 -16.49
N GLY A 74 10.98 3.82 -17.20
CA GLY A 74 10.75 5.23 -16.90
C GLY A 74 11.66 5.84 -15.83
N THR A 75 12.65 5.10 -15.35
CA THR A 75 13.57 5.52 -14.29
C THR A 75 14.81 6.26 -14.81
N ASP A 76 14.99 6.40 -16.13
CA ASP A 76 16.16 7.04 -16.74
C ASP A 76 16.30 8.50 -16.29
N GLY A 77 17.52 8.87 -15.86
CA GLY A 77 17.82 10.21 -15.35
C GLY A 77 17.27 10.49 -13.94
N LEU A 78 16.72 9.48 -13.27
CA LEU A 78 16.24 9.56 -11.89
C LEU A 78 17.09 8.68 -10.98
N SER A 79 17.35 9.14 -9.75
CA SER A 79 17.73 8.25 -8.66
C SER A 79 16.48 7.78 -7.93
N GLN A 80 16.44 6.51 -7.53
CA GLN A 80 15.36 5.96 -6.71
C GLN A 80 15.90 5.54 -5.33
N THR A 81 15.24 6.02 -4.28
CA THR A 81 15.36 5.45 -2.92
C THR A 81 14.05 4.73 -2.63
N ARG A 82 14.10 3.53 -2.04
CA ARG A 82 12.90 2.80 -1.66
C ARG A 82 12.94 2.28 -0.23
N GLN A 83 11.75 2.13 0.32
CA GLN A 83 11.44 1.48 1.58
C GLN A 83 10.27 0.52 1.33
N VAL A 84 10.51 -0.76 1.55
CA VAL A 84 9.55 -1.85 1.33
C VAL A 84 9.39 -2.63 2.61
N GLU A 85 8.16 -2.90 3.02
CA GLU A 85 7.86 -3.66 4.23
C GLU A 85 6.71 -4.63 4.04
N LEU A 86 6.82 -5.80 4.68
CA LEU A 86 5.69 -6.61 5.04
C LEU A 86 5.16 -6.13 6.40
N LEU A 87 4.05 -5.41 6.36
CA LEU A 87 3.34 -4.91 7.53
C LEU A 87 2.43 -6.00 8.12
N SER A 88 1.91 -5.75 9.33
CA SER A 88 0.96 -6.65 9.97
C SER A 88 -0.29 -6.91 9.10
N GLY A 89 -0.82 -8.13 9.13
CA GLY A 89 -2.02 -8.49 8.36
C GLY A 89 -1.76 -8.62 6.86
N ASN A 90 -0.63 -9.20 6.45
CA ASN A 90 -0.32 -9.55 5.06
C ASN A 90 -0.34 -8.38 4.07
N VAL A 91 0.12 -7.20 4.48
CA VAL A 91 0.21 -6.02 3.61
C VAL A 91 1.67 -5.74 3.26
N TYR A 92 2.03 -5.88 1.99
CA TYR A 92 3.26 -5.30 1.47
C TYR A 92 3.04 -3.83 1.15
N ARG A 93 3.95 -2.97 1.61
CA ARG A 93 4.01 -1.56 1.28
C ARG A 93 5.27 -1.27 0.49
N PHE A 94 5.14 -0.48 -0.57
CA PHE A 94 6.24 0.00 -1.40
C PHE A 94 6.21 1.52 -1.41
N PHE A 95 7.16 2.14 -0.71
CA PHE A 95 7.39 3.57 -0.73
C PHE A 95 8.65 3.86 -1.55
N ASP A 96 8.48 4.55 -2.67
CA ASP A 96 9.57 4.83 -3.60
C ASP A 96 9.68 6.35 -3.84
N THR A 97 10.84 6.92 -3.58
CA THR A 97 11.15 8.33 -3.85
C THR A 97 12.05 8.44 -5.08
N PHE A 98 11.61 9.21 -6.06
CA PHE A 98 12.33 9.49 -7.29
C PHE A 98 12.84 10.93 -7.26
N THR A 99 14.12 11.12 -7.55
CA THR A 99 14.74 12.44 -7.63
C THR A 99 15.37 12.64 -9.00
N ASN A 100 15.07 13.75 -9.65
CA ASN A 100 15.75 14.17 -10.86
C ASN A 100 17.15 14.71 -10.50
N THR A 101 18.20 13.94 -10.83
CA THR A 101 19.60 14.28 -10.54
C THR A 101 20.27 15.06 -11.67
N GLY A 102 19.55 15.28 -12.78
CA GLY A 102 20.03 16.06 -13.92
C GLY A 102 19.89 17.57 -13.72
N SER A 103 20.24 18.32 -14.77
CA SER A 103 20.18 19.79 -14.80
C SER A 103 18.96 20.34 -15.56
N THR A 104 18.10 19.47 -16.10
CA THR A 104 16.90 19.86 -16.87
C THR A 104 15.67 19.10 -16.38
N PRO A 105 14.45 19.65 -16.58
CA PRO A 105 13.22 18.93 -16.24
C PRO A 105 13.10 17.60 -16.99
N ILE A 106 12.61 16.57 -16.30
CA ILE A 106 12.29 15.25 -16.86
C ILE A 106 10.79 15.06 -16.83
N THR A 107 10.22 14.65 -17.96
CA THR A 107 8.85 14.11 -18.03
C THR A 107 8.95 12.65 -18.47
N THR A 108 8.42 11.74 -17.66
CA THR A 108 8.53 10.29 -17.88
C THR A 108 7.30 9.56 -17.34
N THR A 109 7.15 8.31 -17.73
CA THR A 109 6.16 7.39 -17.16
C THR A 109 6.87 6.33 -16.35
N LEU A 110 6.82 6.45 -15.03
CA LEU A 110 7.27 5.41 -14.12
C LEU A 110 6.29 4.23 -14.20
N ASN A 111 6.79 3.03 -14.46
CA ASN A 111 5.96 1.82 -14.54
C ASN A 111 6.26 0.88 -13.37
N PHE A 112 5.43 0.94 -12.32
CA PHE A 112 5.47 -0.03 -11.23
C PHE A 112 4.88 -1.35 -11.73
N PHE A 113 5.55 -2.46 -11.48
CA PHE A 113 5.28 -3.72 -12.14
C PHE A 113 5.43 -4.91 -11.19
N GLY A 114 4.71 -5.98 -11.47
CA GLY A 114 4.93 -7.28 -10.85
C GLY A 114 4.31 -8.46 -11.59
N ASN A 115 4.93 -9.63 -11.45
CA ASN A 115 4.36 -10.94 -11.78
C ASN A 115 3.61 -11.47 -10.54
N LEU A 116 2.34 -11.81 -10.72
CA LEU A 116 1.42 -12.29 -9.67
C LEU A 116 1.48 -13.80 -9.41
N GLY A 117 2.48 -14.50 -9.97
CA GLY A 117 2.77 -15.91 -9.70
C GLY A 117 1.76 -16.92 -10.25
N SER A 118 0.64 -16.46 -10.80
CA SER A 118 -0.32 -17.30 -11.52
C SER A 118 0.30 -17.83 -12.81
N ASP A 119 0.23 -19.13 -13.06
CA ASP A 119 0.63 -19.74 -14.35
C ASP A 119 -0.44 -19.54 -15.45
N GLY A 120 -1.50 -18.75 -15.18
CA GLY A 120 -2.66 -18.55 -16.05
C GLY A 120 -3.26 -17.14 -15.99
N ASP A 121 -4.53 -17.01 -16.38
CA ASP A 121 -5.24 -15.73 -16.32
C ASP A 121 -5.64 -15.37 -14.88
N GLU A 122 -5.67 -14.07 -14.58
CA GLU A 122 -6.22 -13.55 -13.34
C GLU A 122 -7.71 -13.26 -13.48
N LEU A 123 -8.51 -13.77 -12.55
CA LEU A 123 -9.90 -13.37 -12.36
C LEU A 123 -9.92 -12.05 -11.60
N VAL A 124 -10.39 -10.98 -12.24
CA VAL A 124 -10.51 -9.65 -11.63
C VAL A 124 -11.92 -9.44 -11.09
N SER A 125 -12.06 -9.38 -9.77
CA SER A 125 -13.35 -9.16 -9.09
C SER A 125 -13.64 -7.68 -8.79
N VAL A 126 -12.59 -6.85 -8.70
CA VAL A 126 -12.71 -5.38 -8.59
C VAL A 126 -11.72 -4.74 -9.55
N ASN A 127 -12.20 -3.81 -10.37
CA ASN A 127 -11.36 -2.94 -11.20
C ASN A 127 -11.87 -1.51 -11.08
N SER A 128 -11.19 -0.71 -10.26
CA SER A 128 -11.57 0.66 -9.96
C SER A 128 -10.34 1.57 -9.94
N ALA A 129 -10.55 2.89 -9.97
CA ALA A 129 -9.45 3.84 -9.90
C ALA A 129 -8.64 3.63 -8.61
N GLY A 130 -7.39 3.19 -8.74
CA GLY A 130 -6.49 3.00 -7.61
C GLY A 130 -6.57 1.64 -6.89
N LEU A 131 -7.52 0.77 -7.23
CA LEU A 131 -7.69 -0.55 -6.62
C LEU A 131 -8.08 -1.59 -7.67
N ILE A 132 -7.28 -2.66 -7.73
CA ILE A 132 -7.62 -3.90 -8.43
C ILE A 132 -7.63 -5.05 -7.40
N VAL A 133 -8.67 -5.88 -7.44
CA VAL A 133 -8.73 -7.14 -6.69
C VAL A 133 -8.72 -8.29 -7.69
N SER A 134 -7.78 -9.21 -7.54
CA SER A 134 -7.64 -10.35 -8.42
C SER A 134 -7.24 -11.63 -7.69
N CYS A 135 -7.45 -12.76 -8.33
CA CYS A 135 -6.97 -14.07 -7.92
C CYS A 135 -6.72 -14.92 -9.15
N THR A 136 -6.00 -16.02 -8.98
CA THR A 136 -5.79 -17.01 -10.04
C THR A 136 -7.10 -17.71 -10.40
N ASP A 137 -7.43 -17.72 -11.70
CA ASP A 137 -8.63 -18.37 -12.24
C ASP A 137 -8.43 -19.90 -12.35
N ASP A 138 -9.43 -20.68 -11.92
CA ASP A 138 -9.48 -22.13 -12.12
C ASP A 138 -9.95 -22.56 -13.52
N GLY A 139 -10.28 -21.59 -14.38
CA GLY A 139 -10.84 -21.78 -15.72
C GLY A 139 -12.35 -22.02 -15.73
N ALA A 140 -12.98 -22.05 -14.54
CA ALA A 140 -14.42 -22.06 -14.35
C ALA A 140 -14.94 -20.73 -13.72
N GLY A 141 -14.06 -19.73 -13.56
CA GLY A 141 -14.39 -18.42 -13.01
C GLY A 141 -14.41 -18.39 -11.48
N SER A 142 -13.62 -19.26 -10.83
CA SER A 142 -13.43 -19.26 -9.37
C SER A 142 -11.95 -19.08 -9.01
N CYS A 143 -11.70 -18.46 -7.85
CA CYS A 143 -10.35 -18.35 -7.32
C CYS A 143 -9.81 -19.73 -6.91
N THR A 144 -8.55 -20.00 -7.23
CA THR A 144 -7.83 -21.21 -6.80
C THR A 144 -6.34 -20.93 -6.59
N GLY A 145 -5.62 -21.84 -5.95
CA GLY A 145 -4.16 -21.76 -5.83
C GLY A 145 -3.68 -20.64 -4.90
N GLN A 146 -3.21 -19.54 -5.49
CA GLN A 146 -2.59 -18.39 -4.82
C GLN A 146 -3.61 -17.55 -4.01
N PRO A 147 -3.16 -16.76 -3.02
CA PRO A 147 -4.02 -15.84 -2.30
C PRO A 147 -4.73 -14.83 -3.22
N VAL A 148 -5.90 -14.37 -2.79
CA VAL A 148 -6.57 -13.22 -3.40
C VAL A 148 -5.79 -11.95 -3.07
N LEU A 149 -5.54 -11.14 -4.10
CA LEU A 149 -4.73 -9.95 -4.03
C LEU A 149 -5.61 -8.70 -4.06
N ALA A 150 -5.30 -7.73 -3.20
CA ALA A 150 -5.77 -6.35 -3.36
C ALA A 150 -4.57 -5.44 -3.64
N LEU A 151 -4.52 -4.90 -4.85
CA LEU A 151 -3.42 -4.09 -5.37
C LEU A 151 -3.86 -2.62 -5.39
N VAL A 152 -3.17 -1.78 -4.61
CA VAL A 152 -3.57 -0.39 -4.36
C VAL A 152 -2.49 0.58 -4.84
N SER A 153 -2.88 1.53 -5.68
CA SER A 153 -1.96 2.43 -6.39
C SER A 153 -2.20 3.92 -6.16
N GLY A 154 -2.99 4.27 -5.15
CA GLY A 154 -3.28 5.66 -4.80
C GLY A 154 -4.69 6.12 -5.19
N ASN A 155 -5.15 7.21 -4.57
CA ASN A 155 -6.56 7.61 -4.56
C ASN A 155 -6.88 8.91 -5.31
N ASN A 156 -5.88 9.56 -5.91
CA ASN A 156 -6.06 10.84 -6.61
C ASN A 156 -6.04 10.73 -8.14
N GLY A 157 -6.00 9.50 -8.67
CA GLY A 157 -6.03 9.22 -10.11
C GLY A 157 -4.68 9.36 -10.83
N LEU A 158 -3.57 9.59 -10.12
CA LEU A 158 -2.24 9.66 -10.74
C LEU A 158 -1.80 8.30 -11.33
N GLY A 159 -2.10 7.21 -10.62
CA GLY A 159 -1.76 5.85 -11.04
C GLY A 159 -2.82 5.23 -11.95
N GLN A 160 -2.40 4.68 -13.09
CA GLN A 160 -3.24 3.92 -14.00
C GLN A 160 -2.85 2.45 -13.97
N ALA A 161 -3.64 1.65 -13.25
CA ALA A 161 -3.38 0.24 -13.01
C ALA A 161 -4.04 -0.67 -14.07
N ALA A 162 -3.40 -1.78 -14.40
CA ALA A 162 -3.99 -2.86 -15.20
C ALA A 162 -3.34 -4.21 -14.83
N ILE A 163 -4.00 -5.30 -15.20
CA ILE A 163 -3.48 -6.66 -15.15
C ILE A 163 -3.56 -7.27 -16.56
N THR A 164 -2.48 -7.89 -17.04
CA THR A 164 -2.47 -8.62 -18.33
C THR A 164 -1.33 -9.64 -18.42
N PRO A 165 -1.59 -10.96 -18.55
CA PRO A 165 -2.72 -11.70 -17.97
C PRO A 165 -2.59 -11.87 -16.45
N ASP A 166 -1.35 -12.06 -15.98
CA ASP A 166 -0.88 -12.23 -14.60
C ASP A 166 0.18 -11.17 -14.24
N ARG A 167 0.33 -10.16 -15.10
CA ARG A 167 1.26 -9.04 -14.91
C ARG A 167 0.48 -7.84 -14.43
N TYR A 168 0.76 -7.39 -13.21
CA TYR A 168 0.29 -6.11 -12.73
C TYR A 168 1.20 -4.99 -13.21
N ASN A 169 0.60 -3.90 -13.69
CA ASN A 169 1.32 -2.68 -14.01
C ASN A 169 0.56 -1.45 -13.53
N VAL A 170 1.28 -0.47 -13.00
CA VAL A 170 0.77 0.87 -12.73
C VAL A 170 1.65 1.90 -13.42
N ARG A 171 1.02 2.73 -14.25
CA ARG A 171 1.68 3.82 -14.94
C ARG A 171 1.46 5.12 -14.19
N TYR A 172 2.56 5.80 -13.87
CA TYR A 172 2.57 7.13 -13.26
C TYR A 172 3.28 8.11 -14.19
N THR A 173 2.52 9.01 -14.83
CA THR A 173 3.13 10.08 -15.64
C THR A 173 3.52 11.22 -14.72
N VAL A 174 4.81 11.52 -14.67
CA VAL A 174 5.38 12.50 -13.74
C VAL A 174 6.24 13.51 -14.49
N SER A 175 6.32 14.71 -13.93
CA SER A 175 7.24 15.75 -14.38
C SER A 175 8.01 16.29 -13.18
N LEU A 176 9.33 16.21 -13.23
CA LEU A 176 10.24 16.62 -12.15
C LEU A 176 11.21 17.67 -12.68
N ALA A 177 11.21 18.85 -12.05
CA ALA A 177 12.28 19.83 -12.26
C ALA A 177 13.65 19.26 -11.81
N ALA A 178 14.73 19.88 -12.26
CA ALA A 178 16.08 19.52 -11.80
C ALA A 178 16.18 19.62 -10.27
N GLY A 179 16.66 18.56 -9.61
CA GLY A 179 16.75 18.46 -8.15
C GLY A 179 15.43 18.20 -7.43
N GLN A 180 14.30 18.12 -8.13
CA GLN A 180 13.00 17.84 -7.50
C GLN A 180 12.85 16.35 -7.20
N SER A 181 12.21 16.05 -6.07
CA SER A 181 11.79 14.70 -5.69
C SER A 181 10.27 14.57 -5.66
N LEU A 182 9.78 13.37 -5.93
CA LEU A 182 8.41 12.93 -5.62
C LEU A 182 8.46 11.53 -5.02
N SER A 183 7.46 11.17 -4.22
CA SER A 183 7.30 9.81 -3.70
C SER A 183 6.02 9.17 -4.20
N LEU A 184 6.06 7.86 -4.45
CA LEU A 184 4.92 7.04 -4.81
C LEU A 184 4.75 5.95 -3.75
N LEU A 185 3.50 5.69 -3.39
CA LEU A 185 3.13 4.69 -2.38
C LEU A 185 2.22 3.63 -3.01
N ASN A 186 2.62 2.37 -2.99
CA ASN A 186 1.83 1.24 -3.48
C ASN A 186 1.64 0.22 -2.37
N PHE A 187 0.53 -0.52 -2.42
CA PHE A 187 0.29 -1.64 -1.53
C PHE A 187 -0.13 -2.90 -2.29
N ALA A 188 0.20 -4.05 -1.72
CA ALA A 188 -0.41 -5.33 -2.05
C ALA A 188 -0.84 -6.00 -0.75
N PHE A 189 -2.13 -6.33 -0.64
CA PHE A 189 -2.67 -7.13 0.46
C PHE A 189 -3.03 -8.53 -0.05
N LEU A 190 -2.79 -9.55 0.78
CA LEU A 190 -3.02 -10.94 0.44
C LEU A 190 -4.04 -11.56 1.43
N ALA A 191 -5.15 -12.06 0.90
CA ALA A 191 -6.15 -12.82 1.63
C ALA A 191 -6.18 -14.27 1.16
N SER A 192 -6.07 -15.19 2.10
CA SER A 192 -6.31 -16.61 1.86
C SER A 192 -6.56 -17.29 3.18
N ASP A 193 -7.55 -18.16 3.21
CA ASP A 193 -7.60 -19.18 4.24
C ASP A 193 -6.42 -20.15 4.07
N ILE A 194 -6.05 -20.83 5.15
CA ILE A 194 -4.96 -21.82 5.14
C ILE A 194 -5.18 -22.97 4.12
N ASN A 195 -6.42 -23.21 3.72
CA ASN A 195 -6.79 -24.25 2.76
C ASN A 195 -6.94 -23.73 1.32
N GLY A 196 -6.58 -22.47 1.06
CA GLY A 196 -6.71 -21.80 -0.23
C GLY A 196 -7.78 -20.70 -0.24
N PRO A 197 -7.85 -19.93 -1.34
CA PRO A 197 -8.74 -18.77 -1.43
C PRO A 197 -10.21 -19.18 -1.51
N THR A 198 -11.06 -18.36 -0.90
CA THR A 198 -12.53 -18.50 -0.88
C THR A 198 -13.21 -17.23 -1.39
N ALA A 199 -14.55 -17.26 -1.48
CA ALA A 199 -15.33 -16.05 -1.75
C ALA A 199 -15.20 -15.00 -0.62
N ASP A 200 -15.01 -15.45 0.62
CA ASP A 200 -14.81 -14.56 1.77
C ASP A 200 -13.46 -13.85 1.69
N ASP A 201 -12.42 -14.51 1.14
CA ASP A 201 -11.12 -13.88 0.86
C ASP A 201 -11.23 -12.76 -0.17
N GLN A 202 -12.08 -12.91 -1.19
CA GLN A 202 -12.34 -11.83 -2.15
C GLN A 202 -13.01 -10.63 -1.48
N ALA A 203 -13.98 -10.86 -0.59
CA ALA A 203 -14.61 -9.79 0.18
C ALA A 203 -13.62 -9.12 1.14
N LEU A 204 -12.74 -9.91 1.78
CA LEU A 204 -11.68 -9.39 2.65
C LEU A 204 -10.67 -8.56 1.87
N ALA A 205 -10.22 -9.01 0.71
CA ALA A 205 -9.32 -8.28 -0.19
C ALA A 205 -9.95 -6.97 -0.67
N ALA A 206 -11.20 -7.00 -1.13
CA ALA A 206 -11.91 -5.79 -1.56
C ALA A 206 -12.08 -4.79 -0.42
N SER A 207 -12.49 -5.23 0.77
CA SER A 207 -12.68 -4.35 1.92
C SER A 207 -11.37 -3.76 2.45
N THR A 208 -10.31 -4.57 2.54
CA THR A 208 -8.97 -4.12 2.99
C THR A 208 -8.34 -3.19 1.96
N GLY A 209 -8.43 -3.52 0.67
CA GLY A 209 -7.95 -2.67 -0.42
C GLY A 209 -8.63 -1.30 -0.42
N ALA A 210 -9.96 -1.25 -0.23
CA ALA A 210 -10.69 0.00 -0.11
C ALA A 210 -10.28 0.82 1.13
N GLN A 211 -9.99 0.15 2.26
CA GLN A 211 -9.47 0.82 3.46
C GLN A 211 -8.09 1.43 3.22
N LEU A 212 -7.17 0.69 2.59
CA LEU A 212 -5.83 1.18 2.25
C LEU A 212 -5.89 2.36 1.26
N LEU A 213 -6.84 2.32 0.32
CA LEU A 213 -7.07 3.41 -0.64
C LEU A 213 -7.59 4.69 0.06
N ALA A 214 -8.49 4.54 1.03
CA ALA A 214 -9.07 5.66 1.77
C ALA A 214 -8.13 6.22 2.86
N ALA A 215 -7.38 5.34 3.53
CA ALA A 215 -6.49 5.65 4.63
C ALA A 215 -5.19 4.83 4.48
N PRO A 216 -4.19 5.37 3.75
CA PRO A 216 -2.94 4.64 3.53
C PRO A 216 -2.21 4.39 4.86
N ARG A 217 -1.53 3.24 4.95
CA ARG A 217 -0.71 2.87 6.09
C ARG A 217 0.68 3.52 6.01
N LEU A 218 0.92 4.51 6.88
CA LEU A 218 2.08 5.39 6.87
C LEU A 218 3.06 5.14 8.03
N GLU A 219 2.83 4.12 8.85
CA GLU A 219 3.70 3.81 10.00
C GLU A 219 5.16 3.62 9.57
N GLY A 220 6.11 4.16 10.34
CA GLY A 220 7.53 4.06 10.01
C GLY A 220 8.01 4.99 8.89
N LEU A 221 7.14 5.81 8.28
CA LEU A 221 7.54 6.91 7.40
C LEU A 221 7.66 8.21 8.22
N SER A 222 8.64 9.05 7.88
CA SER A 222 8.80 10.39 8.44
C SER A 222 7.74 11.36 7.87
N GLU A 223 7.53 12.48 8.56
CA GLU A 223 6.65 13.55 8.07
C GLU A 223 7.08 14.07 6.69
N GLN A 224 8.40 14.17 6.45
CA GLN A 224 8.93 14.59 5.16
C GLN A 224 8.66 13.56 4.06
N GLN A 225 8.77 12.26 4.38
CA GLN A 225 8.41 11.19 3.44
C GLN A 225 6.93 11.25 3.09
N ILE A 226 6.07 11.43 4.10
CA ILE A 226 4.62 11.52 3.94
C ILE A 226 4.24 12.74 3.07
N ALA A 227 4.84 13.90 3.33
CA ALA A 227 4.59 15.12 2.55
C ALA A 227 5.01 15.00 1.06
N GLY A 228 5.93 14.08 0.74
CA GLY A 228 6.37 13.81 -0.62
C GLY A 228 5.46 12.87 -1.42
N ILE A 229 4.45 12.24 -0.81
CA ILE A 229 3.59 11.26 -1.48
C ILE A 229 2.70 11.96 -2.51
N ALA A 230 2.87 11.60 -3.78
CA ALA A 230 2.21 12.26 -4.91
C ALA A 230 0.93 11.57 -5.38
N ASN A 231 0.76 10.26 -5.11
CA ASN A 231 -0.39 9.47 -5.58
C ASN A 231 -1.52 9.31 -4.53
N TYR A 232 -1.40 9.97 -3.38
CA TYR A 232 -2.47 10.04 -2.38
C TYR A 232 -2.80 11.49 -2.05
N THR A 233 -4.08 11.76 -1.82
CA THR A 233 -4.51 12.96 -1.12
C THR A 233 -4.32 12.75 0.39
N VAL A 234 -3.13 13.07 0.88
CA VAL A 234 -2.82 13.03 2.32
C VAL A 234 -3.05 14.43 2.89
N THR A 235 -3.97 14.57 3.86
CA THR A 235 -4.15 15.85 4.55
C THR A 235 -2.91 16.13 5.40
N PRO A 236 -2.18 17.24 5.18
CA PRO A 236 -1.00 17.55 5.99
C PRO A 236 -1.40 17.71 7.46
N VAL A 237 -0.70 17.03 8.36
CA VAL A 237 -0.74 17.37 9.78
C VAL A 237 -0.05 18.74 9.91
N PRO A 238 -0.67 19.77 10.49
CA PRO A 238 -0.04 21.08 10.64
C PRO A 238 1.27 20.95 11.43
N GLU A 239 2.36 21.48 10.89
CA GLU A 239 3.67 21.37 11.54
C GLU A 239 3.64 21.98 12.96
N PRO A 240 4.35 21.39 13.94
CA PRO A 240 4.45 21.94 15.30
C PRO A 240 5.01 23.38 15.32
N ALA A 241 5.79 23.77 14.31
CA ALA A 241 6.30 25.13 14.15
C ALA A 241 5.18 26.17 13.94
N SER A 242 4.07 25.78 13.32
CA SER A 242 2.91 26.66 13.12
C SER A 242 2.26 27.05 14.44
N TRP A 243 2.23 26.14 15.41
CA TRP A 243 1.72 26.39 16.76
C TRP A 243 2.66 27.25 17.59
N LEU A 244 3.97 27.02 17.48
CA LEU A 244 4.97 27.85 18.17
C LEU A 244 4.95 29.30 17.65
N LEU A 245 4.80 29.51 16.35
CA LEU A 245 4.67 30.85 15.76
C LEU A 245 3.33 31.51 16.13
N ALA A 246 2.23 30.75 16.14
CA ALA A 246 0.93 31.26 16.57
C ALA A 246 0.91 31.63 18.07
N ALA A 247 1.50 30.79 18.93
CA ALA A 247 1.63 31.04 20.36
C ALA A 247 2.56 32.22 20.66
N ALA A 248 3.68 32.33 19.94
CA ALA A 248 4.58 33.48 20.03
C ALA A 248 3.89 34.78 19.57
N GLY A 249 3.12 34.73 18.48
CA GLY A 249 2.34 35.87 17.99
C GLY A 249 1.29 36.35 18.99
N LEU A 250 0.55 35.42 19.62
CA LEU A 250 -0.43 35.75 20.66
C LEU A 250 0.23 36.26 21.96
N GLY A 251 1.39 35.72 22.34
CA GLY A 251 2.17 36.20 23.49
C GLY A 251 2.67 37.64 23.31
N LEU A 252 3.16 37.98 22.11
CA LEU A 252 3.62 39.33 21.77
C LEU A 252 2.47 40.35 21.75
N LEU A 253 1.29 39.96 21.25
CA LEU A 253 0.07 40.79 21.29
C LEU A 253 -0.43 41.04 22.71
N GLY A 254 -0.32 40.05 23.61
CA GLY A 254 -0.67 40.19 25.02
C GLY A 254 0.27 41.14 25.78
N LEU A 255 1.57 41.10 25.47
CA LEU A 255 2.58 41.99 26.05
C LEU A 255 2.46 43.44 25.53
N ALA A 256 2.10 43.63 24.26
CA ALA A 256 1.90 44.96 23.68
C ALA A 256 0.70 45.71 24.28
N ARG A 257 -0.28 45.00 24.86
CA ARG A 257 -1.47 45.58 25.50
C ARG A 257 -1.27 46.00 26.95
N ARG A 258 -0.13 45.65 27.57
CA ARG A 258 0.29 46.13 28.90
C ARG A 258 1.26 47.30 28.76
N ARG A 259 0.77 48.45 28.29
CA ARG A 259 1.45 49.73 28.59
C ARG A 259 0.72 50.39 29.77
N PRO A 260 1.44 50.74 30.85
CA PRO A 260 0.84 51.35 32.03
C PRO A 260 0.48 52.82 31.77
N HIS A 261 -0.68 53.23 32.27
CA HIS A 261 -0.90 54.61 32.71
C HIS A 261 -0.41 54.73 34.15
#